data_AF-A0A518IE52-F1
#
_entry.id   AF-A0A518IE52-F1
#
_cell.length_a   1.000
_cell.length_b   1.000
_cell.length_c   1.000
_cell.angle_alpha   90.00
_cell.angle_beta   90.00
_cell.angle_gamma   90.00
#
_symmetry.space_group_name_H-M   'P 1'
#
loop_
_entity.id
_entity.type
_entity.pdbx_description
1 polymer ?
#
loop_
_entity_poly.entity_id
_entity_poly.type
_entity_poly.pdbx_seq_one_letter_code
_entity_poly.pdbx_strand_id
1 'polypeptide(L)'
;MRSVKHNPLRVNLVKQSEEWGYGSSWTREQKQATPEWLATLKNPELPRNWRAPVNKPQTGAELSALRKCLTRGTPFGNDKWTSNTAKRLSLESTTRPRGRPRKPL
;
A
#
# COMPACT_ATOMS: atom_id res chain seq x y z
N MET A 1 -0.40 -0.95 3.73
CA MET A 1 0.85 -1.53 4.28
C MET A 1 1.52 -2.56 3.38
N ARG A 2 0.79 -3.49 2.73
CA ARG A 2 1.39 -4.50 1.82
C ARG A 2 2.30 -3.91 0.74
N SER A 3 1.86 -2.88 0.02
CA SER A 3 2.62 -2.28 -1.09
C SER A 3 4.00 -1.75 -0.67
N VAL A 4 4.12 -1.20 0.54
CA VAL A 4 5.40 -0.72 1.10
C VAL A 4 6.29 -1.90 1.46
N LYS A 5 5.75 -2.93 2.13
CA LYS A 5 6.51 -4.12 2.53
C LYS A 5 6.96 -4.98 1.34
N HIS A 6 6.20 -4.99 0.25
CA HIS A 6 6.54 -5.68 -0.99
C HIS A 6 7.54 -4.89 -1.86
N ASN A 7 7.73 -3.59 -1.60
CA ASN A 7 8.61 -2.74 -2.38
C ASN A 7 10.03 -3.31 -2.61
N PRO A 8 10.77 -3.78 -1.59
CA PRO A 8 12.12 -4.29 -1.79
C PRO A 8 12.18 -5.56 -2.67
N LEU A 9 11.13 -6.39 -2.68
CA LEU A 9 11.00 -7.49 -3.65
C LEU A 9 10.77 -6.96 -5.06
N ARG A 10 9.86 -5.98 -5.19
CA ARG A 10 9.50 -5.38 -6.48
C ARG A 10 10.67 -4.72 -7.18
N VAL A 11 11.61 -4.17 -6.42
CA VAL A 11 12.85 -3.56 -6.96
C VAL A 11 14.06 -4.52 -6.94
N ASN A 12 13.81 -5.82 -6.74
CA ASN A 12 14.82 -6.89 -6.77
C ASN A 12 15.98 -6.70 -5.78
N LEU A 13 15.76 -6.02 -4.65
CA LEU A 13 16.78 -5.88 -3.60
C LEU A 13 16.92 -7.13 -2.74
N VAL A 14 15.83 -7.88 -2.59
CA VAL A 14 15.72 -9.09 -1.76
C VAL A 14 14.76 -10.08 -2.40
N LYS A 15 14.86 -11.36 -2.03
CA LYS A 15 13.92 -12.39 -2.51
C LYS A 15 12.66 -12.44 -1.65
N GLN A 16 12.77 -12.08 -0.37
CA GLN A 16 11.66 -12.04 0.58
C GLN A 16 11.65 -10.72 1.38
N SER A 17 10.46 -10.27 1.79
CA SER A 17 10.28 -9.00 2.50
C SER A 17 11.02 -8.96 3.83
N GLU A 18 11.11 -10.11 4.49
CA GLU A 18 11.77 -10.29 5.78
C GLU A 18 13.30 -10.21 5.68
N GLU A 19 13.89 -10.32 4.49
CA GLU A 19 15.34 -10.17 4.28
C GLU A 19 15.77 -8.69 4.22
N TRP A 20 14.81 -7.76 4.06
CA TRP A 20 15.11 -6.34 3.96
C TRP A 20 15.32 -5.70 5.34
N GLY A 21 16.58 -5.53 5.74
CA GLY A 21 17.00 -5.03 7.06
C GLY A 21 16.41 -3.68 7.50
N TYR A 22 15.98 -2.84 6.56
CA TYR A 22 15.38 -1.53 6.84
C TYR A 22 13.84 -1.56 6.89
N GLY A 23 13.25 -2.77 6.94
CA GLY A 23 11.80 -2.96 6.96
C GLY A 23 11.28 -3.55 8.27
N SER A 24 10.09 -3.14 8.68
CA SER A 24 9.39 -3.75 9.83
C SER A 24 9.10 -5.24 9.68
N SER A 25 9.15 -5.81 8.47
CA SER A 25 9.06 -7.26 8.26
C SER A 25 10.29 -7.98 8.80
N TRP A 26 11.49 -7.45 8.54
CA TRP A 26 12.74 -7.98 9.07
C TRP A 26 12.74 -7.92 10.60
N THR A 27 12.38 -6.77 11.18
CA THR A 27 12.32 -6.60 12.65
C THR A 27 11.39 -7.60 13.33
N ARG A 28 10.28 -7.99 12.67
CA ARG A 28 9.31 -8.96 13.21
C ARG A 28 9.75 -10.42 13.05
N GLU A 29 10.65 -10.71 12.10
CA GLU A 29 11.22 -12.04 11.92
C GLU A 29 12.38 -12.29 12.90
N GLN A 30 13.06 -11.23 13.36
CA GLN A 30 14.09 -11.36 14.38
C GLN A 30 13.48 -11.87 15.69
N LYS A 31 14.17 -12.82 16.36
CA LYS A 31 13.80 -13.33 17.69
C LYS A 31 14.10 -12.35 18.83
N GLN A 32 14.44 -11.10 18.50
CA GLN A 32 14.76 -10.06 19.46
C GLN A 32 13.49 -9.32 19.88
N ALA A 33 13.57 -8.59 21.00
CA ALA A 33 12.48 -7.74 21.44
C ALA A 33 12.10 -6.75 20.34
N THR A 34 10.79 -6.60 20.11
CA THR A 34 10.29 -5.60 19.15
C THR A 34 10.67 -4.21 19.66
N PRO A 35 11.30 -3.35 18.84
CA PRO A 35 11.67 -2.01 19.26
C PRO A 35 10.45 -1.19 19.68
N GLU A 36 10.60 -0.29 20.64
CA GLU A 36 9.50 0.53 21.16
C GLU A 36 8.83 1.39 20.08
N TRP A 37 9.61 1.88 19.11
CA TRP A 37 9.10 2.64 17.96
C TRP A 37 8.23 1.82 17.01
N LEU A 38 8.33 0.48 17.04
CA LEU A 38 7.57 -0.40 16.16
C LEU A 38 6.28 -0.85 16.84
N ALA A 39 5.21 -0.10 16.59
CA ALA A 39 3.90 -0.41 17.15
C ALA A 39 3.42 -1.83 16.81
N THR A 40 2.92 -2.53 17.83
CA THR A 40 2.13 -3.76 17.66
C THR A 40 0.73 -3.37 17.19
N LEU A 41 0.37 -3.80 15.99
CA LEU A 41 -0.96 -3.54 15.43
C LEU A 41 -1.99 -4.38 16.15
N LYS A 42 -2.92 -3.72 16.87
CA LYS A 42 -4.04 -4.37 17.58
C LYS A 42 -5.38 -4.21 16.87
N ASN A 43 -5.54 -3.21 16.00
CA ASN A 43 -6.79 -2.98 15.27
C ASN A 43 -6.57 -2.28 13.90
N PRO A 44 -6.73 -2.99 12.77
CA PRO A 44 -6.81 -4.44 12.69
C PRO A 44 -5.48 -5.09 13.12
N GLU A 45 -5.56 -6.27 13.72
CA GLU A 45 -4.36 -7.08 13.98
C GLU A 45 -3.69 -7.49 12.67
N LEU A 46 -2.38 -7.73 12.74
CA LEU A 46 -1.66 -8.25 11.60
C LEU A 46 -2.04 -9.74 11.41
N PRO A 47 -2.47 -10.16 10.21
CA PRO A 47 -2.85 -11.56 9.98
C PRO A 47 -1.74 -12.53 10.37
N ARG A 48 -2.09 -13.68 10.97
CA ARG A 48 -1.10 -14.69 11.40
C ARG A 48 -0.18 -15.15 10.26
N ASN A 49 -0.71 -15.21 9.04
CA ASN A 49 0.03 -15.59 7.83
C ASN A 49 0.49 -14.38 7.00
N TRP A 50 0.68 -13.19 7.60
CA TRP A 50 0.99 -11.94 6.89
C TRP A 50 2.19 -12.00 5.92
N ARG A 51 3.17 -12.86 6.21
CA ARG A 51 4.31 -13.15 5.33
C ARG A 51 3.89 -13.61 3.94
N ALA A 52 2.85 -14.45 3.84
CA ALA A 52 2.40 -15.01 2.56
C ALA A 52 1.85 -13.94 1.59
N PRO A 53 0.85 -13.10 1.96
CA PRO A 53 0.38 -12.06 1.06
C PRO A 53 1.45 -11.01 0.77
N VAL A 54 2.33 -10.67 1.71
CA VAL A 54 3.42 -9.71 1.45
C VAL A 54 4.38 -10.20 0.39
N ASN A 55 4.77 -11.48 0.41
CA ASN A 55 5.71 -12.02 -0.56
C ASN A 55 5.05 -12.44 -1.89
N LYS A 56 3.71 -12.52 -1.95
CA LYS A 56 2.99 -12.83 -3.19
C LYS A 56 3.22 -11.74 -4.26
N PRO A 57 3.59 -12.12 -5.50
CA PRO A 57 3.75 -11.17 -6.61
C PRO A 57 2.53 -10.28 -6.81
N GLN A 58 2.77 -9.02 -7.13
CA GLN A 58 1.71 -8.08 -7.49
C GLN A 58 1.35 -8.21 -8.97
N THR A 59 0.07 -8.17 -9.26
CA THR A 59 -0.46 -8.17 -10.63
C THR A 59 -0.20 -6.83 -11.33
N GLY A 60 -0.17 -6.83 -12.66
CA GLY A 60 -0.05 -5.59 -13.45
C GLY A 60 -1.17 -4.58 -13.15
N ALA A 61 -2.38 -5.06 -12.84
CA ALA A 61 -3.50 -4.22 -12.44
C ALA A 61 -3.29 -3.55 -11.08
N GLU A 62 -2.82 -4.30 -10.07
CA GLU A 62 -2.48 -3.73 -8.74
C GLU A 62 -1.38 -2.67 -8.86
N LEU A 63 -0.35 -2.92 -9.68
CA LEU A 63 0.73 -1.96 -9.91
C LEU A 63 0.25 -0.70 -10.63
N SER A 64 -0.62 -0.86 -11.63
CA SER A 64 -1.20 0.28 -12.36
C SER A 64 -2.07 1.14 -11.46
N ALA A 65 -2.88 0.52 -10.59
CA ALA A 65 -3.67 1.22 -9.59
C ALA A 65 -2.80 1.99 -8.59
N LEU A 66 -1.73 1.37 -8.09
CA LEU A 66 -0.79 2.02 -7.18
C LEU A 66 -0.09 3.22 -7.84
N ARG A 67 0.43 3.03 -9.06
CA ARG A 67 1.06 4.12 -9.84
C ARG A 67 0.09 5.26 -10.09
N LYS A 68 -1.15 4.97 -10.48
CA LYS A 68 -2.21 5.98 -10.65
C LYS A 68 -2.39 6.78 -9.36
N CYS A 69 -2.47 6.13 -8.20
CA CYS A 69 -2.63 6.82 -6.92
C CYS A 69 -1.43 7.74 -6.62
N LEU A 70 -0.21 7.28 -6.86
CA LEU A 70 1.01 8.09 -6.68
C LEU A 70 1.03 9.30 -7.63
N THR A 71 0.73 9.12 -8.91
CA THR A 71 0.76 10.21 -9.91
C THR A 71 -0.39 11.20 -9.75
N ARG A 72 -1.57 10.73 -9.34
CA ARG A 72 -2.78 11.57 -9.21
C ARG A 72 -2.93 12.19 -7.83
N GLY A 73 -2.23 11.70 -6.82
CA GLY A 73 -2.49 12.02 -5.42
C GLY A 73 -3.82 11.47 -4.91
N THR A 74 -4.36 10.43 -5.57
CA THR A 74 -5.64 9.82 -5.19
C THR A 74 -5.44 8.85 -4.02
N PRO A 75 -6.38 8.78 -3.06
CA PRO A 75 -6.33 7.77 -2.00
C PRO A 75 -6.29 6.35 -2.59
N PHE A 76 -5.46 5.47 -2.00
CA PHE A 76 -5.34 4.08 -2.44
C PHE A 76 -6.20 3.16 -1.57
N GLY A 77 -7.24 2.57 -2.17
CA GLY A 77 -8.16 1.65 -1.51
C GLY A 77 -9.22 1.13 -2.47
N ASN A 78 -10.29 0.52 -1.95
CA ASN A 78 -11.45 0.18 -2.77
C ASN A 78 -12.19 1.46 -3.24
N ASP A 79 -13.01 1.35 -4.28
CA ASP A 79 -13.65 2.51 -4.92
C ASP A 79 -14.56 3.30 -3.96
N LYS A 80 -15.35 2.60 -3.13
CA LYS A 80 -16.24 3.22 -2.15
C LYS A 80 -15.46 4.04 -1.13
N TRP A 81 -14.41 3.47 -0.55
CA TRP A 81 -13.56 4.14 0.41
C TRP A 81 -12.78 5.28 -0.22
N THR A 82 -12.30 5.10 -1.45
CA THR A 82 -11.56 6.12 -2.20
C THR A 82 -12.44 7.33 -2.50
N SER A 83 -13.67 7.12 -2.95
CA SER A 83 -14.65 8.19 -3.20
C SER A 83 -14.99 8.96 -1.92
N ASN A 84 -15.32 8.25 -0.84
CA ASN A 84 -15.65 8.86 0.45
C ASN A 84 -14.47 9.63 1.04
N THR A 85 -13.26 9.07 0.95
CA THR A 85 -12.04 9.69 1.47
C THR A 85 -11.64 10.90 0.63
N ALA A 86 -11.76 10.82 -0.70
CA ALA A 86 -11.53 11.95 -1.57
C ALA A 86 -12.47 13.10 -1.23
N LYS A 87 -13.77 12.83 -1.02
CA LYS A 87 -14.73 13.85 -0.58
C LYS A 87 -14.36 14.45 0.79
N ARG A 88 -14.06 13.60 1.77
CA ARG A 88 -13.69 14.05 3.12
C ARG A 88 -12.43 14.92 3.14
N LEU A 89 -11.47 14.63 2.27
CA LEU A 89 -10.20 15.34 2.19
C LEU A 89 -10.18 16.46 1.13
N SER A 90 -11.32 16.76 0.49
CA SER A 90 -11.41 17.73 -0.61
C SER A 90 -10.46 17.42 -1.79
N LEU A 91 -10.28 16.14 -2.11
CA LEU A 91 -9.40 15.60 -3.16
C LEU A 91 -10.17 15.07 -4.37
N GLU A 92 -11.43 15.43 -4.58
CA GLU A 92 -12.25 14.94 -5.70
C GLU A 92 -11.68 15.30 -7.07
N SER A 93 -10.85 16.33 -7.17
CA SER A 93 -10.12 16.66 -8.40
C SER A 93 -9.14 15.55 -8.82
N THR A 94 -8.62 14.79 -7.86
CA THR A 94 -7.67 13.69 -8.11
C THR A 94 -8.36 12.46 -8.71
N THR A 95 -9.65 12.24 -8.44
CA THR A 95 -10.42 11.09 -8.93
C THR A 95 -11.07 11.35 -10.30
N ARG A 96 -11.39 12.62 -10.61
CA ARG A 96 -12.02 13.01 -11.88
C ARG A 96 -11.07 12.93 -13.08
N PRO A 97 -11.55 12.74 -14.32
CA PRO A 97 -10.69 12.87 -15.51
C PRO A 97 -10.00 14.24 -15.56
N ARG A 98 -8.74 14.29 -16.03
CA ARG A 98 -8.05 15.57 -16.25
C ARG A 98 -8.60 16.23 -17.52
N GLY A 99 -8.65 17.55 -17.50
CA GLY A 99 -9.07 18.35 -18.64
C GLY A 99 -10.54 18.76 -18.59
N ARG A 100 -11.03 19.30 -19.72
CA ARG A 100 -12.38 19.83 -19.81
C ARG A 100 -13.43 18.72 -19.58
N PRO A 101 -14.48 18.98 -18.79
CA PRO A 101 -15.61 18.08 -18.68
C PRO A 101 -16.16 17.72 -20.07
N ARG A 102 -16.50 16.45 -20.27
CA ARG A 102 -17.13 16.00 -21.52
C ARG A 102 -18.47 16.72 -21.67
N LYS A 103 -18.79 17.14 -22.90
CA LYS A 103 -20.15 17.62 -23.20
C LYS A 103 -21.11 16.46 -22.90
N PRO A 104 -22.23 16.71 -22.20
CA PRO A 104 -23.29 15.71 -22.12
C PRO A 104 -23.73 15.34 -23.54
N LEU A 105 -24.00 14.05 -23.76
CA LEU A 105 -24.69 13.58 -24.96
C LEU A 105 -26.15 14.05 -24.93
#